data_AF-A0A2V8YNS2-F1
#
_entry.id   AF-A0A2V8YNS2-F1
#
_cell.length_a   1.000
_cell.length_b   1.000
_cell.length_c   1.000
_cell.angle_alpha   90.00
_cell.angle_beta   90.00
_cell.angle_gamma   90.00
#
_symmetry.space_group_name_H-M   'P 1'
#
loop_
_entity.id
_entity.type
_entity.pdbx_description
1 polymer ?
#
loop_
_entity_poly.entity_id
_entity_poly.type
_entity_poly.pdbx_seq_one_letter_code
_entity_poly.pdbx_strand_id
1 'polypeptide(L)'
;MEEGIIHIQWQGPYSLRQLDILKDPRKDRGLYQIYGHHPVYGANVLLFIGQTMGETFGERIEEHNFGGGFQEDREHVEIYVGRLKGVSTPSSNEWRNEINWAEKLL
;
A
#
# COMPACT_ATOMS: atom_id res chain seq x y z
N MET A 1 12.09 4.12 28.03
CA MET A 1 11.37 3.62 26.85
C MET A 1 12.39 3.57 25.74
N GLU A 2 12.48 2.44 25.05
CA GLU A 2 13.38 2.29 23.91
C GLU A 2 12.63 2.76 22.66
N GLU A 3 13.24 3.65 21.89
CA GLU A 3 12.66 4.19 20.66
C GLU A 3 13.06 3.27 19.50
N GLY A 4 12.06 2.82 18.74
CA GLY A 4 12.26 2.01 17.54
C GLY A 4 11.98 2.85 16.29
N ILE A 5 12.85 2.75 15.29
CA ILE A 5 12.68 3.43 14.00
C ILE A 5 12.34 2.39 12.93
N ILE A 6 11.21 2.57 12.26
CA ILE A 6 10.80 1.75 11.10
C ILE A 6 10.92 2.61 9.85
N HIS A 7 11.76 2.18 8.91
CA HIS A 7 11.92 2.88 7.63
C HIS A 7 11.06 2.21 6.55
N ILE A 8 10.13 2.98 5.98
CA ILE A 8 9.33 2.56 4.83
C ILE A 8 9.86 3.23 3.56
N GLN A 9 10.18 2.42 2.56
CA GLN A 9 10.45 2.89 1.21
C GLN A 9 9.17 2.87 0.39
N TRP A 10 8.63 4.06 0.13
CA TRP A 10 7.48 4.27 -0.74
C TRP A 10 7.88 4.30 -2.21
N GLN A 11 7.02 3.75 -3.06
CA GLN A 11 7.12 3.81 -4.52
C GLN A 11 5.74 4.05 -5.12
N GLY A 12 5.69 4.83 -6.20
CA GLY A 12 4.46 5.22 -6.89
C GLY A 12 4.56 6.63 -7.49
N PRO A 13 3.44 7.19 -7.98
CA PRO A 13 2.13 6.56 -8.03
C PRO A 13 2.08 5.45 -9.11
N TYR A 14 1.42 4.34 -8.77
CA TYR A 14 0.94 3.34 -9.73
C TYR A 14 -0.54 3.58 -9.98
N SER A 15 -1.01 3.19 -11.17
CA SER A 15 -2.43 3.14 -11.51
C SER A 15 -3.01 1.75 -11.32
N LEU A 16 -4.34 1.63 -11.30
CA LEU A 16 -5.03 0.32 -11.30
C LEU A 16 -4.64 -0.57 -12.50
N ARG A 17 -4.20 0.01 -13.62
CA ARG A 17 -3.73 -0.73 -14.81
C ARG A 17 -2.34 -1.36 -14.63
N GLN A 18 -1.63 -0.98 -13.56
CA GLN A 18 -0.27 -1.44 -13.28
C GLN A 18 -0.22 -2.44 -12.13
N LEU A 19 -1.36 -2.95 -11.64
CA LEU A 19 -1.36 -3.90 -10.53
C LEU A 19 -0.63 -5.21 -10.86
N ASP A 20 -0.61 -5.63 -12.13
CA ASP A 20 0.12 -6.84 -12.56
C ASP A 20 1.63 -6.77 -12.32
N ILE A 21 2.25 -5.57 -12.33
CA ILE A 21 3.68 -5.43 -12.03
C ILE A 21 3.98 -5.44 -10.52
N LEU A 22 2.94 -5.52 -9.68
CA LEU A 22 3.00 -5.55 -8.22
C LEU A 22 2.58 -6.91 -7.65
N LYS A 23 2.82 -8.00 -8.41
CA LYS A 23 2.45 -9.39 -8.07
C LYS A 23 3.66 -10.32 -7.88
N ASP A 24 4.87 -9.81 -7.65
CA ASP A 24 6.03 -10.67 -7.31
C ASP A 24 5.98 -11.08 -5.83
N PRO A 25 5.70 -12.36 -5.49
CA PRO A 25 5.53 -12.82 -4.11
C PRO A 25 6.80 -12.66 -3.25
N ARG A 26 7.96 -12.40 -3.85
CA ARG A 26 9.23 -12.22 -3.15
C ARG A 26 9.42 -10.80 -2.61
N LYS A 27 8.74 -9.81 -3.19
CA LYS A 27 9.00 -8.39 -2.87
C LYS A 27 7.77 -7.51 -2.79
N ASP A 28 6.64 -7.89 -3.37
CA ASP A 28 5.48 -7.01 -3.50
C ASP A 28 4.53 -7.18 -2.32
N ARG A 29 5.05 -6.99 -1.11
CA ARG A 29 4.33 -7.06 0.17
C ARG A 29 4.74 -5.91 1.08
N GLY A 30 3.80 -5.43 1.90
CA GLY A 30 4.01 -4.36 2.87
C GLY A 30 2.76 -3.51 3.08
N LEU A 31 2.94 -2.19 3.11
CA LEU A 31 1.87 -1.20 3.23
C LEU A 31 1.48 -0.64 1.87
N TYR A 32 0.26 -0.15 1.74
CA TYR A 32 -0.16 0.60 0.58
C TYR A 32 -1.11 1.73 0.96
N GLN A 33 -1.07 2.80 0.17
CA GLN A 33 -1.95 3.95 0.27
C GLN A 33 -2.65 4.15 -1.06
N ILE A 34 -3.95 4.43 -1.01
CA ILE A 34 -4.78 4.71 -2.17
C ILE A 34 -5.26 6.15 -2.08
N TYR A 35 -4.94 6.93 -3.09
CA TYR A 35 -5.40 8.30 -3.27
C TYR A 35 -6.34 8.36 -4.46
N GLY A 36 -7.31 9.27 -4.41
CA GLY A 36 -8.26 9.45 -5.50
C GLY A 36 -9.27 10.55 -5.20
N HIS A 37 -10.39 10.50 -5.91
CA HIS A 37 -11.50 11.42 -5.70
C HIS A 37 -12.40 10.95 -4.55
N HIS A 38 -12.73 11.86 -3.64
CA HIS A 38 -13.80 11.68 -2.66
C HIS A 38 -14.92 12.69 -2.97
N PRO A 39 -16.20 12.27 -3.04
CA PRO A 39 -17.32 13.13 -3.44
C PRO A 39 -17.45 14.44 -2.65
N VAL A 40 -16.97 14.46 -1.39
CA VAL A 40 -17.02 15.63 -0.50
C VAL A 40 -15.68 16.38 -0.43
N TYR A 41 -14.56 15.66 -0.50
CA TYR A 41 -13.23 16.25 -0.24
C TYR A 41 -12.47 16.61 -1.51
N GLY A 42 -13.03 16.28 -2.69
CA GLY A 42 -12.42 16.58 -3.97
C GLY A 42 -11.39 15.53 -4.40
N ALA A 43 -10.53 15.91 -5.34
CA ALA A 43 -9.54 15.02 -5.94
C ALA A 43 -8.24 14.93 -5.13
N ASN A 44 -7.49 13.85 -5.34
CA ASN A 44 -6.17 13.59 -4.77
C ASN A 44 -6.12 13.59 -3.24
N VAL A 45 -7.11 12.96 -2.61
CA VAL A 45 -7.17 12.76 -1.15
C VAL A 45 -6.90 11.30 -0.80
N LEU A 46 -6.35 11.06 0.39
CA LEU A 46 -6.12 9.71 0.91
C LEU A 46 -7.47 9.04 1.17
N LEU A 47 -7.74 7.94 0.47
CA LEU A 47 -8.99 7.17 0.58
C LEU A 47 -8.81 5.93 1.46
N PHE A 48 -7.63 5.32 1.43
CA PHE A 48 -7.39 4.06 2.11
C PHE A 48 -5.91 3.87 2.45
N ILE A 49 -5.64 3.33 3.63
CA ILE A 49 -4.35 2.74 4.02
C ILE A 49 -4.63 1.27 4.30
N GLY A 50 -3.76 0.39 3.80
CA GLY A 50 -3.82 -1.01 4.18
C GLY A 50 -2.46 -1.69 4.12
N GLN A 51 -2.50 -2.98 4.42
CA GLN A 51 -1.34 -3.84 4.41
C GLN A 51 -1.64 -5.19 3.76
N THR A 52 -0.61 -5.84 3.26
CA THR A 52 -0.70 -7.20 2.70
C THR A 52 -0.41 -8.25 3.78
N MET A 53 -1.20 -9.32 3.85
CA MET A 53 -1.01 -10.43 4.79
C MET A 53 -0.92 -11.77 4.06
N GLY A 54 0.21 -12.00 3.39
CA GLY A 54 0.47 -13.23 2.61
C GLY A 54 0.22 -13.08 1.11
N GLU A 55 -0.70 -12.20 0.73
CA GLU A 55 -0.94 -11.76 -0.66
C GLU A 55 0.09 -10.72 -1.11
N THR A 56 0.17 -10.46 -2.40
CA THR A 56 0.91 -9.32 -2.97
C THR A 56 0.06 -8.05 -2.98
N PHE A 57 0.70 -6.89 -3.20
CA PHE A 57 0.00 -5.62 -3.35
C PHE A 57 -1.05 -5.67 -4.46
N GLY A 58 -0.66 -6.20 -5.64
CA GLY A 58 -1.55 -6.29 -6.79
C GLY A 58 -2.80 -7.11 -6.48
N GLU A 59 -2.62 -8.31 -5.92
CA GLU A 59 -3.72 -9.20 -5.52
C GLU A 59 -4.63 -8.52 -4.49
N ARG A 60 -4.07 -7.99 -3.40
CA ARG A 60 -4.85 -7.38 -2.31
C ARG A 60 -5.67 -6.19 -2.79
N ILE A 61 -5.09 -5.33 -3.64
CA ILE A 61 -5.76 -4.12 -4.12
C ILE A 61 -6.87 -4.46 -5.12
N GLU A 62 -6.69 -5.49 -5.96
CA GLU A 62 -7.73 -5.97 -6.89
C GLU A 62 -8.99 -6.42 -6.15
N GLU A 63 -8.84 -7.09 -5.00
CA GLU A 63 -9.97 -7.53 -4.17
C GLU A 63 -10.85 -6.39 -3.65
N HIS A 64 -10.27 -5.22 -3.38
CA HIS A 64 -10.98 -4.08 -2.83
C HIS A 64 -11.76 -3.28 -3.88
N ASN A 65 -11.55 -3.55 -5.17
CA ASN A 65 -12.24 -2.92 -6.30
C ASN A 65 -12.35 -1.38 -6.17
N PHE A 66 -11.23 -0.70 -5.89
CA PHE A 66 -11.19 0.76 -5.74
C PHE A 66 -11.62 1.51 -7.01
N GLY A 67 -12.12 2.75 -6.83
CA GLY A 67 -12.71 3.59 -7.89
C GLY A 67 -14.20 3.34 -8.10
N GLY A 68 -14.95 3.31 -6.99
CA GLY A 68 -16.37 2.94 -6.94
C GLY A 68 -17.25 3.78 -7.85
N GLY A 69 -17.81 3.14 -8.87
CA GLY A 69 -19.01 3.59 -9.60
C GLY A 69 -18.76 4.12 -11.00
N PHE A 70 -17.72 4.93 -11.22
CA PHE A 70 -17.48 5.59 -12.52
C PHE A 70 -16.07 5.32 -13.05
N GLN A 71 -15.94 5.22 -14.38
CA GLN A 71 -14.67 4.93 -15.04
C GLN A 71 -13.64 6.07 -14.86
N GLU A 72 -14.08 7.32 -14.80
CA GLU A 72 -13.22 8.50 -14.56
C GLU A 72 -12.55 8.42 -13.18
N ASP A 73 -13.29 8.01 -12.14
CA ASP A 73 -12.73 7.86 -10.79
C ASP A 73 -11.60 6.82 -10.75
N ARG A 74 -11.68 5.79 -11.59
CA ARG A 74 -10.66 4.74 -11.70
C ARG A 74 -9.39 5.22 -12.40
N GLU A 75 -9.49 6.15 -13.33
CA GLU A 75 -8.32 6.71 -14.04
C GLU A 75 -7.51 7.65 -13.16
N HIS A 76 -8.10 8.16 -12.09
CA HIS A 76 -7.48 9.08 -11.14
C HIS A 76 -7.09 8.43 -9.80
N VAL A 77 -7.11 7.09 -9.72
CA VAL A 77 -6.58 6.37 -8.56
C VAL A 77 -5.05 6.35 -8.62
N GLU A 78 -4.43 6.89 -7.58
CA GLU A 78 -2.99 6.83 -7.35
C GLU A 78 -2.68 5.86 -6.21
N ILE A 79 -1.74 4.95 -6.46
CA ILE A 79 -1.39 3.86 -5.55
C ILE A 79 0.07 3.99 -5.18
N TYR A 80 0.35 4.09 -3.88
CA TYR A 80 1.70 4.07 -3.35
C TYR A 80 1.89 2.78 -2.55
N VAL A 81 2.97 2.05 -2.83
CA VAL A 81 3.32 0.83 -2.09
C VAL A 81 4.58 1.07 -1.27
N GLY A 82 4.52 0.70 0.00
CA GLY A 82 5.55 0.89 1.01
C GLY A 82 6.13 -0.45 1.44
N ARG A 83 7.45 -0.58 1.36
CA ARG A 83 8.18 -1.78 1.82
C ARG A 83 9.11 -1.40 2.96
N LEU A 84 9.37 -2.32 3.89
CA LEU A 84 10.42 -2.13 4.89
C LEU A 84 11.76 -1.93 4.19
N LYS A 85 12.53 -0.96 4.65
CA LYS A 85 13.89 -0.67 4.18
C LYS A 85 14.87 -0.90 5.31
N GLY A 86 15.90 -1.71 5.05
CA GLY A 86 16.93 -2.04 6.03
C GLY A 86 18.12 -2.74 5.39
N VAL A 87 19.11 -3.07 6.20
CA VAL A 87 20.34 -3.75 5.77
C VAL A 87 20.15 -5.25 5.48
N SER A 88 19.11 -5.85 6.06
CA SER A 88 18.78 -7.27 5.89
C SER A 88 17.26 -7.46 5.88
N THR A 89 16.80 -8.54 5.25
CA THR A 89 15.39 -8.95 5.32
C THR A 89 15.11 -9.54 6.72
N PRO A 90 14.16 -8.98 7.49
CA PRO A 90 13.82 -9.49 8.81
C PRO A 90 13.13 -10.87 8.74
N SER A 91 13.02 -11.56 9.87
CA SER A 91 12.19 -12.77 9.94
C SER A 91 10.71 -12.43 9.67
N SER A 92 9.91 -13.41 9.26
CA SER A 92 8.49 -13.18 8.96
C SER A 92 7.70 -12.59 10.14
N ASN A 93 8.07 -12.94 11.38
CA ASN A 93 7.42 -12.42 12.58
C ASN A 93 7.80 -10.97 12.85
N GLU A 94 9.08 -10.63 12.75
CA GLU A 94 9.57 -9.25 12.89
C GLU A 94 8.98 -8.35 11.79
N TRP A 95 9.05 -8.81 10.54
CA TRP A 95 8.45 -8.12 9.39
C TRP A 95 6.98 -7.78 9.65
N ARG A 96 6.20 -8.76 10.11
CA ARG A 96 4.77 -8.57 10.39
C ARG A 96 4.54 -7.59 11.53
N ASN A 97 5.36 -7.65 12.58
CA ASN A 97 5.24 -6.73 13.71
C ASN A 97 5.56 -5.29 13.30
N GLU A 98 6.63 -5.08 12.52
CA GLU A 98 7.01 -3.76 12.03
C GLU A 98 5.95 -3.18 11.07
N ILE A 99 5.43 -3.99 10.14
CA ILE A 99 4.35 -3.58 9.23
C ILE A 99 3.08 -3.21 10.01
N ASN A 100 2.68 -4.02 11.01
CA ASN A 100 1.53 -3.71 11.86
C ASN A 100 1.72 -2.42 12.68
N TRP A 101 2.93 -2.14 13.15
CA TRP A 101 3.22 -0.90 13.87
C TRP A 101 3.22 0.30 12.94
N ALA A 102 3.82 0.16 11.75
CA ALA A 102 3.86 1.21 10.75
C ALA A 102 2.46 1.56 10.24
N GLU A 103 1.58 0.59 10.00
CA GLU A 103 0.18 0.83 9.62
C GLU A 103 -0.55 1.69 10.66
N LYS A 104 -0.36 1.42 11.96
CA LYS A 104 -1.02 2.17 13.06
C LYS A 104 -0.53 3.61 13.23
N LEU A 105 0.63 3.95 12.65
CA LEU A 105 1.24 5.27 12.74
C LEU A 105 0.88 6.17 11.54
N LEU A 106 0.28 5.60 10.49
CA LEU A 106 -0.17 6.30 9.29
C LEU A 106 -1.65 6.65 9.40
#